data_AF-A0A448B1Z3-F1
#
_entry.id   AF-A0A448B1Z3-F1
#
_cell.length_a   1.000
_cell.length_b   1.000
_cell.length_c   1.000
_cell.angle_alpha   90.00
_cell.angle_beta   90.00
_cell.angle_gamma   90.00
#
_symmetry.space_group_name_H-M   'P 1'
#
loop_
_entity.id
_entity.type
_entity.pdbx_description
1 polymer ?
#
loop_
_entity_poly.entity_id
_entity_poly.type
_entity_poly.pdbx_seq_one_letter_code
_entity_poly.pdbx_strand_id
1 'polypeptide(L)' 'MKKLKKMTREHLKTVKGGEKQVWIAEFCGQTATTTQDWTAEQANQWLANLEANYCN' A
#
# COMPACT_ATOMS: atom_id res chain seq x y z
N MET A 1 29.87 -17.12 11.08
CA MET A 1 28.87 -16.47 10.19
C MET A 1 27.85 -17.51 9.75
N LYS A 2 26.56 -17.34 10.07
CA LYS A 2 25.50 -18.26 9.64
C LYS A 2 25.36 -18.18 8.12
N LYS A 3 25.49 -19.33 7.43
CA LYS A 3 25.35 -19.42 5.96
C LYS A 3 23.89 -19.17 5.59
N LEU A 4 23.59 -17.97 5.06
CA LEU A 4 22.28 -17.69 4.49
C LEU A 4 22.10 -18.59 3.26
N LYS A 5 21.16 -19.55 3.32
CA LYS A 5 20.78 -20.39 2.18
C LYS A 5 20.34 -19.46 1.05
N LYS A 6 21.00 -19.51 -0.11
CA LYS A 6 20.56 -18.77 -1.31
C LYS A 6 19.14 -19.23 -1.66
N MET A 7 18.16 -18.35 -1.46
CA MET A 7 16.78 -18.62 -1.89
C MET A 7 16.74 -18.72 -3.42
N THR A 8 16.00 -19.72 -3.93
CA THR A 8 15.85 -19.89 -5.38
C THR A 8 14.91 -18.83 -5.94
N ARG A 9 14.95 -18.60 -7.25
CA ARG A 9 14.14 -17.60 -7.95
C ARG A 9 12.63 -17.79 -7.74
N GLU A 10 12.20 -19.04 -7.57
CA GLU A 10 10.82 -19.40 -7.23
C GLU A 10 10.44 -19.02 -5.79
N HIS A 11 11.37 -19.20 -4.84
CA HIS A 11 11.19 -18.69 -3.49
C HIS A 11 11.20 -17.15 -3.47
N LEU A 12 11.97 -16.48 -4.33
CA LEU A 12 11.92 -15.02 -4.44
C LEU A 12 10.58 -14.49 -4.98
N LYS A 13 9.83 -15.28 -5.75
CA LYS A 13 8.46 -14.92 -6.17
C LYS A 13 7.46 -15.01 -5.03
N THR A 14 7.65 -15.95 -4.10
CA THR A 14 6.81 -16.10 -2.90
C THR A 14 7.28 -15.20 -1.76
N VAL A 15 8.56 -14.80 -1.77
CA VAL A 15 9.06 -13.63 -1.06
C VAL A 15 8.61 -12.38 -1.83
N LYS A 16 7.28 -12.25 -2.00
CA LYS A 16 6.68 -10.92 -1.90
C LYS A 16 7.12 -10.41 -0.54
N GLY A 17 8.21 -9.66 -0.50
CA GLY A 17 8.67 -9.04 0.72
C GLY A 17 7.60 -8.07 1.17
N GLY A 18 6.60 -8.55 1.92
CA GLY A 18 5.56 -7.75 2.54
C GLY A 18 5.04 -6.60 1.69
N GLU A 19 4.64 -6.87 0.44
CA GLU A 19 3.99 -5.91 -0.45
C GLU A 19 2.61 -5.55 0.12
N LYS A 20 2.59 -4.87 1.26
CA LYS A 20 1.39 -4.20 1.75
C LYS A 20 0.98 -3.26 0.63
N GLN A 21 -0.23 -3.47 0.12
CA GLN A 21 -0.78 -2.65 -0.93
C GLN A 21 -0.75 -1.19 -0.48
N VAL A 22 0.02 -0.37 -1.20
CA VAL A 22 0.14 1.05 -0.91
C VAL A 22 -0.94 1.78 -1.67
N TRP A 23 -1.84 2.42 -0.94
CA TRP A 23 -2.85 3.32 -1.46
C TRP A 23 -2.33 4.74 -1.34
N ILE A 24 -2.42 5.48 -2.44
CA ILE A 24 -2.01 6.87 -2.52
C ILE A 24 -3.26 7.67 -2.90
N ALA A 25 -3.58 8.68 -2.10
CA ALA A 25 -4.71 9.58 -2.31
C ALA A 25 -4.18 11.01 -2.46
N GLU A 26 -4.59 11.69 -3.51
CA GLU A 26 -4.29 13.10 -3.75
C GLU A 26 -5.59 13.89 -3.63
N PHE A 27 -5.61 14.89 -2.73
CA PHE A 27 -6.80 15.70 -2.45
C PHE A 27 -6.36 17.11 -2.04
N CYS A 28 -6.96 18.15 -2.61
CA CYS A 28 -6.67 19.56 -2.31
C CYS A 28 -5.21 19.98 -2.22
N GLY A 29 -4.39 19.47 -3.15
CA GLY A 29 -2.96 19.77 -3.19
C GLY A 29 -2.16 19.08 -2.07
N GLN A 30 -2.77 18.16 -1.34
CA GLN A 30 -2.13 17.28 -0.36
C GLN A 30 -2.14 15.84 -0.84
N THR A 31 -1.19 15.06 -0.32
CA THR A 31 -1.06 13.63 -0.62
C THR A 31 -1.09 12.85 0.69
N ALA A 32 -1.96 11.85 0.78
CA ALA A 32 -1.96 10.87 1.85
C ALA A 32 -1.62 9.49 1.30
N THR A 33 -0.86 8.72 2.08
CA THR A 33 -0.49 7.34 1.73
C THR A 33 -0.83 6.41 2.87
N THR A 34 -1.41 5.26 2.56
CA THR A 34 -1.74 4.23 3.55
C THR A 34 -1.40 2.85 2.99
N THR A 35 -0.92 1.97 3.87
CA THR A 35 -0.57 0.58 3.50
C THR A 35 -1.58 -0.40 4.07
N GLN A 36 -2.82 0.06 4.27
CA GLN A 36 -3.89 -0.75 4.83
C GLN A 36 -4.34 -1.81 3.83
N ASP A 37 -4.67 -2.99 4.36
CA ASP A 37 -5.20 -4.11 3.58
C ASP A 37 -6.68 -3.82 3.30
N TRP A 38 -6.91 -3.04 2.25
CA TRP A 38 -8.21 -2.58 1.82
C TRP A 38 -8.54 -3.16 0.46
N THR A 39 -9.83 -3.27 0.16
CA THR A 39 -10.28 -3.43 -1.21
C THR A 39 -10.18 -2.10 -1.96
N ALA A 40 -10.21 -2.15 -3.30
CA ALA A 40 -10.23 -0.94 -4.12
C ALA A 40 -11.42 -0.02 -3.79
N GLU A 41 -12.57 -0.60 -3.45
CA GLU A 41 -13.76 0.15 -3.05
C GLU A 41 -13.55 0.92 -1.75
N GLN A 42 -12.89 0.29 -0.76
CA GLN A 42 -12.57 0.95 0.52
C GLN A 42 -11.56 2.08 0.33
N ALA A 43 -10.56 1.90 -0.53
CA ALA A 43 -9.62 2.96 -0.85
C ALA A 43 -10.28 4.16 -1.56
N ASN A 44 -11.24 3.90 -2.45
CA ASN A 44 -12.02 4.96 -3.10
C ASN A 44 -12.89 5.72 -2.10
N GLN A 45 -13.54 5.03 -1.16
CA GLN A 45 -14.29 5.70 -0.10
C GLN A 45 -13.38 6.52 0.83
N TRP A 46 -12.18 6.03 1.11
CA TRP A 46 -11.20 6.79 1.87
C TRP A 46 -10.80 8.09 1.16
N LEU A 47 -10.53 8.06 -0.16
CA LEU A 47 -10.27 9.26 -0.94
C LEU A 47 -11.45 10.23 -0.89
N ALA A 48 -12.67 9.76 -1.14
CA ALA A 48 -13.87 10.59 -1.11
C ALA A 48 -14.11 11.25 0.26
N ASN A 49 -13.81 10.53 1.35
CA ASN A 49 -13.87 11.08 2.70
C ASN A 49 -12.76 12.12 2.95
N LEU A 50 -11.54 11.90 2.45
CA LEU A 50 -10.47 12.88 2.55
C LEU A 50 -10.84 14.17 1.82
N GLU A 51 -11.39 14.08 0.62
CA GLU A 51 -11.90 15.24 -0.10
C GLU A 51 -13.00 15.94 0.70
N ALA A 52 -14.07 15.24 1.11
CA ALA A 52 -15.18 15.86 1.83
C ALA A 52 -14.78 16.55 3.15
N ASN A 53 -13.76 16.05 3.86
CA ASN A 53 -13.35 16.60 5.16
C ASN A 53 -12.30 17.72 5.04
N TYR A 54 -11.40 17.64 4.04
CA TYR A 54 -10.23 18.51 3.96
C TYR A 54 -10.26 19.48 2.77
N CYS A 55 -11.19 19.31 1.83
CA CYS A 55 -11.33 20.15 0.63
C CYS A 55 -12.46 21.19 0.68
N ASN A 56 -13.00 21.51 1.85
CA ASN A 56 -14.01 22.57 1.98
C ASN A 56 -13.55 23.91 1.40
#